data_AF-A0A5C3Q1P9-F1
#
_entry.id   AF-A0A5C3Q1P9-F1
#
_cell.length_a   1.000
_cell.length_b   1.000
_cell.length_c   1.000
_cell.angle_alpha   90.00
_cell.angle_beta   90.00
_cell.angle_gamma   90.00
#
_symmetry.space_group_name_H-M   'P 1'
#
loop_
_entity.id
_entity.type
_entity.pdbx_description
1 polymer ?
#
loop_
_entity_poly.entity_id
_entity_poly.type
_entity_poly.pdbx_seq_one_letter_code
_entity_poly.pdbx_strand_id
1 'polypeptide(L)'
;MFTPSVTNVNVKVGELTGNSFNISTSRASPGTEQVFAAYIEHTPLSNGSFAPISYTVLPAITQRAFNNRLSSTSPSGVQELRNDASISAIFDSETEKAHAVFWTEDAGSITFPGSYFPSVTLTVNAPVVVIFSTLGGDIPVSDPSQTLEQPVRLNIVGTGLGDAPPTVIEMVFELPMEGYGGDDEHSMRRTRRNMYLL
;
A
#
# COMPACT_ATOMS: atom_id res chain seq x y z
N MET A 1 12.27 -8.19 -9.91
CA MET A 1 12.11 -6.73 -9.88
C MET A 1 10.95 -6.40 -10.78
N PHE A 2 9.83 -5.94 -10.24
CA PHE A 2 8.70 -5.49 -11.07
C PHE A 2 9.09 -4.17 -11.74
N THR A 3 8.95 -4.11 -13.06
CA THR A 3 9.08 -2.87 -13.81
C THR A 3 7.70 -2.24 -13.88
N PRO A 4 7.49 -1.01 -13.38
CA PRO A 4 6.19 -0.37 -13.47
C PRO A 4 5.76 -0.29 -14.94
N SER A 5 4.50 -0.64 -15.21
CA SER A 5 3.92 -0.56 -16.54
C SER A 5 3.85 0.90 -16.99
N VAL A 6 4.39 1.20 -18.17
CA VAL A 6 4.27 2.53 -18.77
C VAL A 6 2.81 2.75 -19.14
N THR A 7 2.19 3.80 -18.60
CA THR A 7 0.81 4.17 -18.88
C THR A 7 0.71 5.58 -19.44
N ASN A 8 -0.28 5.81 -20.30
CA ASN A 8 -0.53 7.12 -20.88
C ASN A 8 -1.32 7.97 -19.87
N VAL A 9 -0.74 9.12 -19.51
CA VAL A 9 -1.41 10.13 -18.68
C VAL A 9 -1.99 11.20 -19.60
N ASN A 10 -3.30 11.39 -19.53
CA ASN A 10 -3.98 12.51 -20.17
C ASN A 10 -3.95 13.72 -19.23
N VAL A 11 -3.49 14.87 -19.73
CA VAL A 11 -3.43 16.12 -18.96
C VAL A 11 -4.29 17.18 -19.64
N LYS A 12 -5.14 17.84 -18.85
CA LYS A 12 -5.98 18.97 -19.27
C LYS A 12 -5.72 20.14 -18.33
N VAL A 13 -5.43 21.29 -18.92
CA VAL A 13 -5.21 22.55 -18.21
C VAL A 13 -6.05 23.61 -18.89
N GLY A 14 -6.83 24.36 -18.13
CA GLY A 14 -7.61 25.47 -18.65
C GLY A 14 -8.74 25.92 -17.74
N GLU A 15 -9.48 26.92 -18.21
CA GLU A 15 -10.62 27.49 -17.49
C GLU A 15 -11.83 26.56 -17.56
N LEU A 16 -12.44 26.31 -16.41
CA LEU A 16 -13.70 25.61 -16.29
C LEU A 16 -14.75 26.51 -15.63
N THR A 17 -15.83 26.80 -16.35
CA THR A 17 -16.99 27.51 -15.80
C THR A 17 -17.97 26.51 -15.20
N GLY A 18 -18.18 26.60 -13.89
CA GLY A 18 -19.12 25.78 -13.14
C GLY A 18 -20.27 26.61 -12.59
N ASN A 19 -21.49 26.05 -12.60
CA ASN A 19 -22.64 26.64 -11.90
C ASN A 19 -22.91 25.85 -10.62
N SER A 20 -22.66 26.46 -9.46
CA SER A 20 -22.86 25.82 -8.16
C SER A 20 -24.31 25.40 -7.92
N PHE A 21 -25.30 26.03 -8.57
CA PHE A 21 -26.71 25.62 -8.50
C PHE A 21 -26.93 24.19 -8.99
N ASN A 22 -26.06 23.67 -9.88
CA ASN A 22 -26.21 22.32 -10.42
C ASN A 22 -25.77 21.22 -9.44
N ILE A 23 -25.02 21.56 -8.39
CA ILE A 23 -24.46 20.59 -7.43
C ILE A 23 -24.78 20.94 -5.97
N SER A 24 -25.51 22.03 -5.73
CA SER A 24 -25.79 22.57 -4.41
C SER A 24 -27.06 23.42 -4.41
N THR A 25 -27.60 23.70 -3.22
CA THR A 25 -28.68 24.67 -3.01
C THR A 25 -28.20 26.13 -3.05
N SER A 26 -26.91 26.36 -3.27
CA SER A 26 -26.32 27.70 -3.42
C SER A 26 -26.93 28.46 -4.60
N ARG A 27 -27.18 29.75 -4.40
CA ARG A 27 -27.62 30.70 -5.45
C ARG A 27 -26.48 31.59 -5.96
N ALA A 28 -25.23 31.20 -5.70
CA ALA A 28 -24.08 31.90 -6.25
C ALA A 28 -24.12 31.85 -7.79
N SER A 29 -23.70 32.95 -8.42
CA SER A 29 -23.52 33.00 -9.87
C SER A 29 -22.47 31.98 -10.34
N PRO A 30 -22.52 31.54 -11.61
CA PRO A 30 -21.47 30.68 -12.16
C PRO A 30 -20.08 31.32 -11.99
N GLY A 31 -19.14 30.51 -11.52
CA GLY A 31 -17.73 30.88 -11.36
C GLY A 31 -16.88 30.23 -12.44
N THR A 32 -15.78 30.89 -12.81
CA THR A 32 -14.76 30.35 -13.70
C THR A 32 -13.46 30.19 -12.92
N GLU A 33 -12.91 28.99 -12.95
CA GLU A 33 -11.67 28.67 -12.24
C GLU A 33 -10.66 28.05 -13.20
N GLN A 34 -9.37 28.27 -12.93
CA GLN A 34 -8.30 27.55 -13.62
C GLN A 34 -8.17 26.15 -13.03
N VAL A 35 -8.32 25.13 -13.86
CA VAL A 35 -8.28 23.73 -13.45
C VAL A 35 -7.11 23.02 -14.09
N PHE A 36 -6.40 22.24 -13.28
CA PHE A 36 -5.49 21.20 -13.72
C PHE A 36 -6.15 19.84 -13.46
N ALA A 37 -6.23 19.01 -14.49
CA ALA A 37 -6.72 17.64 -14.39
C ALA A 37 -5.73 16.69 -15.07
N ALA A 38 -5.39 15.60 -14.38
CA ALA A 38 -4.61 14.51 -14.95
C ALA A 38 -5.34 13.19 -14.66
N TYR A 39 -5.44 12.32 -15.66
CA TYR A 39 -6.09 11.02 -15.52
C TYR A 39 -5.42 9.97 -16.38
N ILE A 40 -5.50 8.71 -15.93
CA ILE A 40 -5.05 7.55 -16.68
C ILE A 40 -6.29 6.88 -17.25
N GLU A 41 -6.30 6.66 -18.57
CA GLU A 41 -7.40 5.95 -19.20
C GLU A 41 -7.21 4.45 -19.03
N HIS A 42 -8.18 3.79 -18.40
CA HIS A 42 -8.11 2.36 -18.13
C HIS A 42 -8.81 1.60 -19.25
N THR A 43 -8.02 1.06 -20.18
CA THR A 43 -8.56 0.32 -21.33
C THR A 43 -8.65 -1.18 -21.01
N PRO A 44 -9.76 -1.85 -21.35
CA PRO A 44 -9.88 -3.29 -21.16
C PRO A 44 -8.94 -4.02 -22.12
N LEU A 45 -8.35 -5.10 -21.63
CA LEU A 45 -7.61 -6.08 -22.42
C LEU A 45 -8.58 -6.90 -23.28
N SER A 46 -8.04 -7.65 -24.25
CA SER A 46 -8.84 -8.46 -25.19
C SER A 46 -9.74 -9.50 -24.52
N ASN A 47 -9.41 -9.91 -23.30
CA ASN A 47 -10.19 -10.85 -22.48
C ASN A 47 -11.24 -10.16 -21.57
N GLY A 48 -11.41 -8.84 -21.66
CA GLY A 48 -12.32 -8.04 -20.82
C GLY A 48 -11.80 -7.72 -19.42
N SER A 49 -10.60 -8.19 -19.05
CA SER A 49 -9.93 -7.79 -17.81
C SER A 49 -9.20 -6.46 -17.98
N PHE A 50 -8.76 -5.86 -16.88
CA PHE A 50 -7.99 -4.63 -16.90
C PHE A 50 -6.58 -4.87 -16.35
N ALA A 51 -5.57 -4.27 -16.99
CA ALA A 51 -4.20 -4.31 -16.48
C ALA A 51 -4.08 -3.48 -15.20
N PRO A 52 -3.30 -3.90 -14.19
CA PRO A 52 -3.08 -3.09 -12.99
C PRO A 52 -2.40 -1.75 -13.34
N ILE A 53 -2.74 -0.70 -12.59
CA ILE A 53 -2.14 0.63 -12.70
C ILE A 53 -1.39 0.94 -11.40
N SER A 54 -0.24 1.57 -11.52
CA SER A 54 0.58 2.01 -10.39
C SER A 54 1.08 3.43 -10.65
N TYR A 55 0.96 4.30 -9.64
CA TYR A 55 1.49 5.66 -9.69
C TYR A 55 1.89 6.12 -8.29
N THR A 56 2.80 7.08 -8.21
CA THR A 56 3.23 7.69 -6.96
C THR A 56 3.03 9.19 -7.04
N VAL A 57 2.45 9.76 -5.97
CA VAL A 57 2.27 11.21 -5.83
C VAL A 57 3.31 11.72 -4.84
N LEU A 58 4.08 12.73 -5.26
CA LEU A 58 5.09 13.39 -4.43
C LEU A 58 4.60 14.81 -4.08
N PRO A 59 3.89 15.00 -2.97
CA PRO A 59 3.36 16.32 -2.61
C PRO A 59 4.49 17.29 -2.25
N ALA A 60 4.25 18.58 -2.50
CA ALA A 60 5.15 19.68 -2.10
C ALA A 60 6.62 19.55 -2.56
N ILE A 61 6.87 18.86 -3.67
CA ILE A 61 8.21 18.71 -4.23
C ILE A 61 8.58 19.89 -5.14
N THR A 62 9.81 20.39 -5.02
CA THR A 62 10.32 21.40 -5.97
C THR A 62 10.71 20.73 -7.29
N GLN A 63 10.68 21.48 -8.39
CA GLN A 63 11.14 20.98 -9.69
C GLN A 63 12.58 20.43 -9.64
N ARG A 64 13.47 21.11 -8.90
CA ARG A 64 14.86 20.65 -8.72
C ARG A 64 14.92 19.32 -7.96
N ALA A 65 14.19 19.17 -6.86
CA ALA A 65 14.16 17.92 -6.09
C ALA A 65 13.55 16.77 -6.91
N PHE A 66 12.52 17.05 -7.70
CA PHE A 66 11.92 16.08 -8.62
C PHE A 66 12.93 15.60 -9.67
N ASN A 67 13.63 16.52 -10.34
CA ASN A 67 14.65 16.18 -11.33
C ASN A 67 15.81 15.37 -10.71
N ASN A 68 16.22 15.71 -9.49
CA ASN A 68 17.23 14.93 -8.76
C ASN A 68 16.74 13.49 -8.50
N ARG A 69 15.48 13.32 -8.07
CA ARG A 69 14.88 11.99 -7.89
C ARG A 69 14.83 11.21 -9.19
N LEU A 70 14.49 11.83 -10.32
CA LEU A 70 14.49 11.15 -11.63
C LEU A 70 15.85 10.58 -12.05
N SER A 71 16.95 11.16 -11.54
CA SER A 71 18.31 10.65 -11.79
C SER A 71 18.75 9.53 -10.83
N SER A 72 17.96 9.22 -9.81
CA SER A 72 18.21 8.14 -8.85
C SER A 72 17.89 6.77 -9.45
N THR A 73 18.55 5.72 -8.96
CA THR A 73 18.20 4.33 -9.25
C THR A 73 16.84 3.93 -8.67
N SER A 74 16.36 4.65 -7.66
CA SER A 74 15.01 4.52 -7.09
C SER A 74 14.36 5.92 -6.99
N PRO A 75 13.69 6.39 -8.06
CA PRO A 75 13.13 7.75 -8.09
C PRO A 75 12.02 8.01 -7.06
N SER A 76 11.17 7.01 -6.80
CA SER A 76 10.09 7.10 -5.82
C SER A 76 10.54 6.75 -4.40
N GLY A 77 11.63 5.98 -4.24
CA GLY A 77 11.93 5.30 -2.97
C GLY A 77 10.99 4.12 -2.69
N VAL A 78 10.03 3.84 -3.57
CA VAL A 78 8.99 2.81 -3.42
C VAL A 78 9.18 1.74 -4.48
N GLN A 79 9.29 0.49 -4.04
CA GLN A 79 9.34 -0.69 -4.89
C GLN A 79 7.99 -1.40 -4.88
N GLU A 80 7.40 -1.64 -6.04
CA GLU A 80 6.22 -2.50 -6.15
C GLU A 80 6.63 -3.96 -5.94
N LEU A 81 5.98 -4.64 -4.98
CA LEU A 81 6.21 -6.05 -4.67
C LEU A 81 5.22 -6.94 -5.41
N ARG A 82 3.96 -6.52 -5.45
CA ARG A 82 2.87 -7.18 -6.17
C ARG A 82 1.73 -6.19 -6.42
N ASN A 83 1.04 -6.33 -7.55
CA ASN A 83 -0.13 -5.53 -7.87
C ASN A 83 -1.06 -6.34 -8.79
N ASP A 84 -1.91 -7.15 -8.18
CA ASP A 84 -2.88 -8.00 -8.87
C ASP A 84 -4.20 -8.09 -8.10
N ALA A 85 -5.13 -8.93 -8.57
CA ALA A 85 -6.45 -9.08 -7.97
C ALA A 85 -6.42 -9.65 -6.54
N SER A 86 -5.30 -10.24 -6.11
CA SER A 86 -5.19 -10.92 -4.82
C SER A 86 -4.34 -10.12 -3.81
N ILE A 87 -3.32 -9.38 -4.27
CA ILE A 87 -2.48 -8.56 -3.38
C ILE A 87 -2.10 -7.24 -4.06
N SER A 88 -2.18 -6.15 -3.29
CA SER A 88 -1.53 -4.89 -3.59
C SER A 88 -0.45 -4.62 -2.55
N ALA A 89 0.82 -4.61 -2.95
CA ALA A 89 1.93 -4.48 -2.01
C ALA A 89 3.11 -3.70 -2.56
N ILE A 90 3.69 -2.88 -1.69
CA ILE A 90 4.88 -2.06 -1.95
C ILE A 90 5.88 -2.20 -0.80
N PHE A 91 7.14 -1.91 -1.09
CA PHE A 91 8.18 -1.71 -0.10
C PHE A 91 8.71 -0.28 -0.21
N ASP A 92 8.54 0.49 0.84
CA ASP A 92 9.15 1.81 0.99
C ASP A 92 10.56 1.64 1.55
N SER A 93 11.55 1.88 0.69
CA SER A 93 12.97 1.78 1.03
C SER A 93 13.47 2.96 1.86
N GLU A 94 12.77 4.09 1.88
CA GLU A 94 13.15 5.25 2.70
C GLU A 94 12.75 5.02 4.17
N THR A 95 11.61 4.37 4.41
CA THR A 95 11.13 4.08 5.77
C THR A 95 11.32 2.63 6.22
N GLU A 96 11.87 1.78 5.35
CA GLU A 96 12.10 0.36 5.58
C GLU A 96 10.82 -0.37 6.02
N LYS A 97 9.76 -0.18 5.23
CA LYS A 97 8.43 -0.75 5.50
C LYS A 97 7.83 -1.42 4.27
N ALA A 98 7.37 -2.66 4.46
CA ALA A 98 6.47 -3.29 3.50
C ALA A 98 5.02 -2.91 3.85
N HIS A 99 4.27 -2.44 2.87
CA HIS A 99 2.84 -2.18 2.97
C HIS A 99 2.13 -3.16 2.06
N ALA A 100 1.16 -3.91 2.59
CA ALA A 100 0.48 -4.95 1.83
C ALA A 100 -1.00 -4.98 2.16
N VAL A 101 -1.83 -5.11 1.12
CA VAL A 101 -3.24 -5.42 1.21
C VAL A 101 -3.43 -6.79 0.58
N PHE A 102 -3.85 -7.76 1.39
CA PHE A 102 -4.26 -9.08 0.93
C PHE A 102 -5.78 -9.04 0.74
N TRP A 103 -6.25 -9.23 -0.49
CA TRP A 103 -7.66 -9.08 -0.83
C TRP A 103 -8.47 -10.37 -0.66
N THR A 104 -7.78 -11.51 -0.54
CA THR A 104 -8.38 -12.85 -0.46
C THR A 104 -7.67 -13.71 0.58
N GLU A 105 -8.33 -14.74 1.13
CA GLU A 105 -7.74 -15.66 2.12
C GLU A 105 -6.50 -16.39 1.56
N ASP A 106 -6.56 -16.85 0.31
CA ASP A 106 -5.45 -17.54 -0.38
C ASP A 106 -4.66 -16.60 -1.30
N ALA A 107 -4.47 -15.35 -0.87
CA ALA A 107 -3.83 -14.32 -1.68
C ALA A 107 -2.39 -14.66 -2.12
N GLY A 108 -1.73 -15.55 -1.40
CA GLY A 108 -0.34 -15.96 -1.62
C GLY A 108 0.61 -15.25 -0.66
N SER A 109 1.79 -14.89 -1.14
CA SER A 109 2.82 -14.24 -0.34
C SER A 109 3.43 -13.03 -1.04
N ILE A 110 4.09 -12.20 -0.24
CA ILE A 110 4.98 -11.15 -0.74
C ILE A 110 6.38 -11.40 -0.21
N THR A 111 7.39 -10.99 -0.99
CA THR A 111 8.80 -11.07 -0.58
C THR A 111 9.45 -9.71 -0.73
N PHE A 112 10.13 -9.24 0.32
CA PHE A 112 10.78 -7.94 0.37
C PHE A 112 12.14 -8.03 1.09
N PRO A 113 13.06 -7.07 0.88
CA PRO A 113 14.32 -7.03 1.61
C PRO A 113 14.09 -6.85 3.12
N GLY A 114 14.85 -7.55 3.96
CA GLY A 114 14.86 -7.35 5.41
C GLY A 114 16.13 -6.66 5.88
N SER A 115 16.08 -5.99 7.03
CA SER A 115 17.27 -5.34 7.61
C SER A 115 18.29 -6.37 8.15
N TYR A 116 17.81 -7.55 8.56
CA TYR A 116 18.63 -8.66 9.09
C TYR A 116 18.64 -9.92 8.21
N PHE A 117 17.80 -9.96 7.18
CA PHE A 117 17.66 -11.09 6.28
C PHE A 117 17.75 -10.58 4.83
N PRO A 118 18.47 -11.28 3.92
CA PRO A 118 18.49 -10.93 2.49
C PRO A 118 17.10 -10.79 1.88
N SER A 119 16.16 -11.61 2.35
CA SER A 119 14.75 -11.51 1.99
C SER A 119 13.86 -12.00 3.12
N VAL A 120 12.69 -11.39 3.23
CA VAL A 120 11.61 -11.76 4.14
C VAL A 120 10.39 -12.04 3.30
N THR A 121 9.77 -13.21 3.51
CA THR A 121 8.52 -13.60 2.87
C THR A 121 7.40 -13.56 3.90
N LEU A 122 6.32 -12.84 3.59
CA LEU A 122 5.12 -12.73 4.41
C LEU A 122 3.95 -13.43 3.71
N THR A 123 3.28 -14.32 4.43
CA THR A 123 2.03 -14.97 4.01
C THR A 123 0.96 -14.71 5.07
N VAL A 124 -0.28 -14.52 4.64
CA VAL A 124 -1.43 -14.29 5.52
C VAL A 124 -2.58 -15.21 5.13
N ASN A 125 -3.39 -15.62 6.10
CA ASN A 125 -4.52 -16.54 5.90
C ASN A 125 -5.89 -15.83 5.75
N ALA A 126 -5.91 -14.52 5.61
CA ALA A 126 -7.13 -13.72 5.66
C ALA A 126 -6.99 -12.41 4.86
N PRO A 127 -8.10 -11.84 4.38
CA PRO A 127 -8.09 -10.53 3.72
C PRO A 127 -7.84 -9.40 4.71
N VAL A 128 -6.61 -8.92 4.78
CA VAL A 128 -6.17 -7.88 5.75
C VAL A 128 -5.19 -6.91 5.14
N VAL A 129 -4.99 -5.78 5.83
CA VAL A 129 -3.88 -4.87 5.59
C VAL A 129 -2.77 -5.17 6.60
N VAL A 130 -1.54 -5.26 6.12
CA VAL A 130 -0.35 -5.42 6.94
C VAL A 130 0.67 -4.33 6.61
N ILE A 131 1.21 -3.72 7.65
CA ILE A 131 2.42 -2.90 7.54
C ILE A 131 3.51 -3.65 8.30
N PHE A 132 4.66 -3.88 7.68
CA PHE A 132 5.79 -4.58 8.31
C PHE A 132 6.99 -3.64 8.33
N SER A 133 7.45 -3.23 9.52
CA SER A 133 8.71 -2.49 9.67
C SER A 133 9.89 -3.44 9.82
N THR A 134 10.87 -3.38 8.92
CA THR A 134 12.05 -4.25 8.98
C THR A 134 13.08 -3.81 10.02
N LEU A 135 13.08 -2.53 10.40
CA LEU A 135 13.94 -1.97 11.45
C LEU A 135 13.46 -2.31 12.87
N GLY A 136 12.17 -2.09 13.14
CA GLY A 136 11.61 -2.20 14.49
C GLY A 136 10.90 -3.51 14.77
N GLY A 137 10.59 -4.30 13.74
CA GLY A 137 9.74 -5.48 13.86
C GLY A 137 8.28 -5.18 14.22
N ASP A 138 7.86 -3.91 14.18
CA ASP A 138 6.47 -3.53 14.39
C ASP A 138 5.63 -3.98 13.18
N ILE A 139 4.56 -4.74 13.45
CA ILE A 139 3.67 -5.28 12.41
C ILE A 139 2.21 -4.93 12.72
N PRO A 140 1.73 -3.72 12.38
CA PRO A 140 0.31 -3.40 12.39
C PRO A 140 -0.48 -4.27 11.40
N VAL A 141 -1.61 -4.80 11.86
CA VAL A 141 -2.55 -5.60 11.06
C VAL A 141 -3.95 -5.06 11.28
N SER A 142 -4.73 -4.88 10.21
CA SER A 142 -6.13 -4.48 10.31
C SER A 142 -7.01 -5.24 9.33
N ASP A 143 -8.28 -5.42 9.69
CA ASP A 143 -9.34 -5.93 8.83
C ASP A 143 -10.19 -4.76 8.30
N PRO A 144 -10.03 -4.36 7.03
CA PRO A 144 -10.84 -3.28 6.45
C PRO A 144 -12.32 -3.66 6.29
N SER A 145 -12.63 -4.95 6.20
CA SER A 145 -14.01 -5.42 6.04
C SER A 145 -14.79 -5.33 7.35
N GLN A 146 -14.09 -5.40 8.49
CA GLN A 146 -14.65 -5.51 9.83
C GLN A 146 -15.58 -6.73 9.97
N THR A 147 -15.30 -7.80 9.23
CA THR A 147 -16.11 -9.02 9.20
C THR A 147 -15.36 -10.27 9.63
N LEU A 148 -14.05 -10.19 9.85
CA LEU A 148 -13.26 -11.35 10.25
C LEU A 148 -13.59 -11.78 11.68
N GLU A 149 -14.20 -12.96 11.79
CA GLU A 149 -14.47 -13.61 13.08
C GLU A 149 -13.31 -14.52 13.51
N GLN A 150 -12.49 -14.96 12.56
CA GLN A 150 -11.39 -15.88 12.80
C GLN A 150 -10.07 -15.12 13.07
N PRO A 151 -9.18 -15.67 13.91
CA PRO A 151 -7.87 -15.09 14.12
C PRO A 151 -7.05 -15.00 12.83
N VAL A 152 -6.39 -13.87 12.64
CA VAL A 152 -5.49 -13.62 11.52
C VAL A 152 -4.11 -14.19 11.85
N ARG A 153 -3.57 -15.02 10.97
CA ARG A 153 -2.27 -15.66 11.10
C ARG A 153 -1.32 -15.12 10.05
N LEU A 154 -0.18 -14.60 10.51
CA LEU A 154 0.92 -14.17 9.68
C LEU A 154 2.03 -15.21 9.79
N ASN A 155 2.48 -15.73 8.65
CA ASN A 155 3.68 -16.55 8.56
C ASN A 155 4.80 -15.74 7.90
N ILE A 156 5.89 -15.55 8.63
CA ILE A 156 7.04 -14.73 8.24
C ILE A 156 8.25 -15.65 8.12
N VAL A 157 8.85 -15.69 6.94
CA VAL A 157 10.03 -16.52 6.65
C VAL A 157 11.18 -15.61 6.23
N GLY A 158 12.21 -15.50 7.06
CA GLY A 158 13.46 -14.83 6.75
C GLY A 158 14.46 -15.83 6.15
N THR A 159 15.02 -15.55 4.97
CA THR A 159 16.09 -16.38 4.41
C THR A 159 17.38 -16.15 5.18
N GLY A 160 18.08 -17.22 5.57
CA GLY A 160 19.39 -17.11 6.22
C GLY A 160 20.46 -16.53 5.29
N LEU A 161 21.57 -16.04 5.87
CA LEU A 161 22.77 -15.69 5.11
C LEU A 161 23.58 -16.95 4.79
N GLY A 162 23.86 -17.18 3.50
CA GLY A 162 24.62 -18.36 3.05
C GLY A 162 23.83 -19.66 3.27
N ASP A 163 24.46 -20.63 3.93
CA ASP A 163 23.85 -21.95 4.25
C ASP A 163 23.05 -21.96 5.55
N ALA A 164 22.86 -20.80 6.21
CA ALA A 164 22.06 -20.73 7.41
C ALA A 164 20.59 -21.12 7.11
N PRO A 165 19.95 -21.94 7.97
CA PRO A 165 18.56 -22.32 7.77
C PRO A 165 17.65 -21.08 7.82
N PRO A 166 16.48 -21.13 7.13
CA PRO A 166 15.52 -20.04 7.21
C PRO A 166 14.93 -19.91 8.61
N THR A 167 14.71 -18.67 9.04
CA THR A 167 13.99 -18.36 10.28
C THR A 167 12.50 -18.27 9.97
N VAL A 168 11.67 -18.99 10.72
CA VAL A 168 10.21 -19.01 10.56
C VAL A 168 9.54 -18.49 11.81
N ILE A 169 8.64 -17.52 11.65
CA ILE A 169 7.88 -16.89 12.73
C ILE A 169 6.41 -16.92 12.37
N GLU A 170 5.59 -17.50 13.23
CA GLU A 170 4.13 -17.40 13.15
C GLU A 170 3.64 -16.37 14.17
N MET A 171 2.77 -15.46 13.73
CA MET A 171 2.06 -14.52 14.59
C MET A 171 0.56 -14.71 14.43
N VAL A 172 -0.17 -14.56 15.53
CA VAL A 172 -1.63 -14.68 15.56
C VAL A 172 -2.21 -13.40 16.15
N PHE A 173 -3.19 -12.83 15.46
CA PHE A 173 -3.89 -11.61 15.82
C PHE A 173 -5.37 -11.91 16.00
N GLU A 174 -5.91 -11.52 17.15
CA GLU A 174 -7.34 -11.41 17.39
C GLU A 174 -7.73 -9.95 17.15
N LEU A 175 -8.40 -9.69 16.03
CA LEU A 175 -8.80 -8.34 15.66
C LEU A 175 -10.15 -7.99 16.32
N PRO A 176 -10.31 -6.76 16.83
CA PRO A 176 -11.57 -6.34 17.43
C PRO A 176 -12.66 -6.21 16.35
N MET A 177 -13.83 -6.80 16.60
CA MET A 177 -15.05 -6.45 15.86
C MET A 177 -15.63 -5.16 16.46
N GLU A 178 -15.79 -4.11 15.66
CA GLU A 178 -16.42 -2.88 16.15
C GLU A 178 -17.94 -3.09 16.32
N GLY A 179 -18.33 -3.32 17.57
CA GLY A 179 -19.72 -3.41 18.02
C GLY A 179 -19.97 -2.79 19.40
N TYR A 180 -18.98 -2.12 19.99
CA TYR A 180 -19.14 -1.36 21.24
C TYR A 180 -18.71 0.09 20.99
N GLY A 181 -19.71 0.97 21.00
CA GLY A 181 -19.58 2.35 20.56
C GLY A 181 -18.67 3.21 21.42
N GLY A 182 -18.18 4.27 20.78
CA GLY A 182 -17.52 5.41 21.40
C GLY A 182 -16.11 5.12 21.86
N ASP A 183 -15.14 5.38 20.97
CA ASP A 183 -13.82 5.96 21.23
C ASP A 183 -12.77 5.32 20.29
N ASP A 184 -12.34 6.10 19.29
CA ASP A 184 -11.36 5.77 18.23
C ASP A 184 -9.93 5.46 18.75
N GLU A 185 -9.77 5.17 20.04
CA GLU A 185 -8.48 4.99 20.71
C GLU A 185 -8.18 3.52 21.11
N HIS A 186 -9.06 2.56 20.78
CA HIS A 186 -8.90 1.15 21.18
C HIS A 186 -8.51 0.16 20.06
N SER A 187 -8.36 0.61 18.81
CA SER A 187 -8.06 -0.28 17.67
C SER A 187 -6.56 -0.65 17.51
N MET A 188 -5.67 -0.17 18.38
CA MET A 188 -4.25 -0.56 18.37
C MET A 188 -3.85 -1.32 19.64
N ARG A 189 -4.25 -2.59 19.76
CA ARG A 189 -3.46 -3.51 20.59
C ARG A 189 -2.14 -3.80 19.90
N ARG A 190 -1.17 -2.91 20.12
CA ARG A 190 0.24 -3.14 19.85
C ARG A 190 0.69 -4.35 20.67
N THR A 191 0.76 -5.52 20.05
CA THR A 191 1.60 -6.59 20.61
C THR A 191 3.06 -6.19 20.36
N ARG A 192 3.57 -5.26 21.16
CA ARG A 192 5.01 -5.06 21.32
C ARG A 192 5.55 -6.24 22.11
N ARG A 193 5.79 -7.36 21.43
CA ARG A 193 6.90 -8.21 21.87
C ARG A 193 8.14 -7.54 21.32
N ASN A 194 9.00 -7.06 22.21
CA ASN A 194 10.38 -6.70 21.87
C ASN A 194 11.01 -7.95 21.25
N MET A 195 10.91 -8.06 19.93
CA MET A 195 11.55 -9.12 19.18
C MET A 195 12.98 -8.67 18.95
N TYR A 196 13.83 -9.01 19.90
CA TYR A 196 15.26 -9.04 19.62
C TYR A 196 15.48 -10.23 18.68
N LEU A 197 15.54 -9.94 17.37
CA LEU A 197 16.12 -10.85 16.39
C LEU A 197 17.62 -10.93 16.73
N LEU A 198 18.03 -12.05 17.36
CA LEU A 198 19.42 -12.45 17.51
C LEU A 198 19.85 -13.29 16.31
#